data_AF-A0A9W8XEV0-F1
#
_entry.id   AF-A0A9W8XEV0-F1
#
_cell.length_a   1.000
_cell.length_b   1.000
_cell.length_c   1.000
_cell.angle_alpha   90.00
_cell.angle_beta   90.00
_cell.angle_gamma   90.00
#
_symmetry.space_group_name_H-M   'P 1'
#
loop_
_entity.id
_entity.type
_entity.pdbx_description
1 polymer ?
#
loop_
_entity_poly.entity_id
_entity_poly.type
_entity_poly.pdbx_seq_one_letter_code
_entity_poly.pdbx_strand_id
1 'polypeptide(L)'
;MLTSNPRQIIKRAKHPLGNLPLEILNHLTVYIHTIIAASQFRANIYQTQALNAVMTLNDIQANTDRILNTPLPLAYAIAISQLTWVYILILPFQLYTTLGMLSIPGTLFAAYMILGFASIGREIENPFGHDVNDLPLDDFCNQLAVDIDIIAATAPKDAETFVKSNQNQLMHPLSRSGYGQWEESSIEEIRDALKRKSLRTQKNVQPGLRRRNDWGKEDV
;
A
#
# COMPACT_ATOMS: atom_id res chain seq x y z
N MET A 1 7.72 -18.62 -18.37
CA MET A 1 6.80 -19.78 -18.20
C MET A 1 5.78 -19.72 -19.34
N LEU A 2 5.65 -20.78 -20.14
CA LEU A 2 4.67 -20.85 -21.23
C LEU A 2 3.27 -20.88 -20.64
N THR A 3 2.52 -19.78 -20.75
CA THR A 3 1.12 -19.70 -20.36
C THR A 3 0.33 -20.76 -21.14
N SER A 4 -0.25 -21.71 -20.41
CA SER A 4 -1.08 -22.76 -21.00
C SER A 4 -2.27 -22.13 -21.73
N ASN A 5 -2.55 -22.59 -22.95
CA ASN A 5 -3.58 -22.03 -23.82
C ASN A 5 -4.93 -21.91 -23.08
N PRO A 6 -5.49 -20.69 -22.93
CA PRO A 6 -6.69 -20.45 -22.10
C PRO A 6 -7.91 -21.24 -22.59
N ARG A 7 -7.98 -21.56 -23.89
CA ARG A 7 -9.07 -22.37 -24.45
C ARG A 7 -9.03 -23.83 -23.98
N GLN A 8 -7.85 -24.37 -23.69
CA GLN A 8 -7.73 -25.74 -23.18
C GLN A 8 -8.15 -25.83 -21.71
N ILE A 9 -7.92 -24.77 -20.93
CA ILE A 9 -8.33 -24.67 -19.53
C ILE A 9 -9.86 -24.68 -19.42
N ILE A 10 -10.54 -23.87 -20.24
CA ILE A 10 -12.01 -23.84 -20.31
C ILE A 10 -12.58 -25.20 -20.72
N LYS A 11 -11.97 -25.85 -21.73
CA LYS A 11 -12.47 -27.12 -22.25
C LYS A 11 -12.26 -28.31 -21.29
N ARG A 12 -11.28 -28.22 -20.39
CA ARG A 12 -10.98 -29.24 -19.37
C ARG A 12 -11.70 -28.99 -18.04
N ALA A 13 -12.27 -27.80 -17.85
CA ALA A 13 -12.96 -27.46 -16.62
C ALA A 13 -14.26 -28.28 -16.50
N LYS A 14 -14.40 -28.97 -15.36
CA LYS A 14 -15.63 -29.72 -15.01
C LYS A 14 -16.74 -28.80 -14.51
N HIS A 15 -16.41 -27.56 -14.20
CA HIS A 15 -17.31 -26.53 -13.66
C HIS A 15 -17.16 -25.24 -14.48
N PRO A 16 -18.18 -24.37 -14.51
CA PRO A 16 -18.10 -23.10 -15.21
C PRO A 16 -16.98 -22.24 -14.60
N LEU A 17 -16.01 -21.84 -15.42
CA LEU A 17 -14.96 -20.93 -15.00
C LEU A 17 -15.51 -19.50 -14.97
N GLY A 18 -15.41 -18.85 -13.82
CA GLY A 18 -15.84 -17.47 -13.60
C GLY A 18 -14.68 -16.57 -13.16
N ASN A 19 -15.03 -15.48 -12.48
CA ASN A 19 -14.05 -14.60 -11.83
C ASN A 19 -13.54 -15.28 -10.55
N LEU A 20 -12.29 -15.78 -10.61
CA LEU A 20 -11.66 -16.52 -9.51
C LEU A 20 -11.62 -15.72 -8.19
N PRO A 21 -11.19 -14.45 -8.16
CA PRO A 21 -11.31 -13.61 -6.96
C PRO A 21 -12.70 -13.60 -6.33
N LEU A 22 -13.76 -13.46 -7.13
CA LEU A 22 -15.14 -13.49 -6.64
C LEU A 22 -15.53 -14.86 -6.06
N GLU A 23 -15.06 -15.95 -6.68
CA GLU A 23 -15.27 -17.31 -6.16
C GLU A 23 -14.59 -17.50 -4.79
N ILE A 24 -13.37 -17.00 -4.62
CA ILE A 24 -12.65 -17.03 -3.34
C ILE A 24 -13.40 -16.23 -2.28
N LEU A 25 -13.90 -15.03 -2.60
CA LEU A 25 -14.69 -14.21 -1.67
C LEU A 25 -15.98 -14.91 -1.24
N ASN A 26 -16.64 -15.63 -2.16
CA ASN A 26 -17.81 -16.42 -1.83
C ASN A 26 -17.45 -17.56 -0.86
N HIS A 27 -16.34 -18.28 -1.09
CA HIS A 27 -15.87 -19.32 -0.17
C HIS A 27 -15.53 -18.77 1.22
N LEU A 28 -14.89 -17.60 1.31
CA LEU A 28 -14.62 -16.92 2.59
C LEU A 28 -15.91 -16.56 3.33
N THR A 29 -16.92 -16.09 2.61
CA THR A 29 -18.23 -15.76 3.19
C THR A 29 -18.91 -17.00 3.76
N VAL A 30 -18.92 -18.11 3.01
CA VAL A 30 -19.45 -19.40 3.49
C VAL A 30 -18.70 -19.87 4.74
N TYR A 31 -17.37 -19.76 4.74
CA TYR A 31 -16.56 -20.14 5.90
C TYR A 31 -16.92 -19.31 7.14
N ILE A 32 -16.99 -17.99 7.03
CA ILE A 32 -17.39 -17.10 8.14
C ILE A 32 -18.78 -17.47 8.63
N HIS A 33 -19.74 -17.71 7.72
CA HIS A 33 -21.09 -18.12 8.09
C HIS A 33 -21.10 -19.44 8.89
N THR A 34 -20.28 -20.43 8.50
CA THR A 34 -20.18 -21.69 9.27
C THR A 34 -19.64 -21.48 10.69
N ILE A 35 -18.67 -20.57 10.89
CA ILE A 35 -18.13 -20.23 12.20
C ILE A 35 -19.17 -19.50 13.06
N ILE A 36 -19.92 -18.59 12.46
CA ILE A 36 -21.03 -17.89 13.12
C ILE A 36 -22.10 -18.90 13.57
N ALA A 37 -22.50 -19.82 12.69
CA ALA A 37 -23.48 -20.86 13.01
C ALA A 37 -22.99 -21.79 14.14
N ALA A 38 -21.69 -22.08 14.20
CA ALA A 38 -21.07 -22.85 15.28
C ALA A 38 -20.95 -22.08 16.61
N SER A 39 -21.47 -20.84 16.71
CA SER A 39 -21.43 -19.98 17.92
C SER A 39 -20.02 -19.71 18.46
N GLN A 40 -18.99 -19.78 17.61
CA GLN A 40 -17.62 -19.49 18.04
C GLN A 40 -17.36 -17.99 18.26
N PHE A 41 -18.12 -17.13 17.58
CA PHE A 41 -18.14 -15.70 17.85
C PHE A 41 -19.14 -15.38 18.97
N ARG A 42 -18.62 -15.21 20.20
CA ARG A 42 -19.43 -14.95 21.40
C ARG A 42 -20.18 -13.60 21.38
N ALA A 43 -19.71 -12.63 20.61
CA ALA A 43 -20.34 -11.31 20.49
C ALA A 43 -20.65 -10.97 19.03
N ASN A 44 -21.87 -10.47 18.81
CA ASN A 44 -22.37 -10.10 17.47
C ASN A 44 -21.49 -9.07 16.77
N ILE A 45 -20.79 -8.20 17.52
CA ILE A 45 -19.90 -7.18 16.96
C ILE A 45 -18.79 -7.79 16.09
N TYR A 46 -18.21 -8.93 16.51
CA TYR A 46 -17.14 -9.59 15.76
C TYR A 46 -17.64 -10.25 14.48
N GLN A 47 -18.90 -10.71 14.48
CA GLN A 47 -19.55 -11.26 13.31
C GLN A 47 -19.77 -10.18 12.25
N THR A 48 -20.29 -9.01 12.66
CA THR A 48 -20.45 -7.86 11.78
C THR A 48 -19.10 -7.36 11.25
N GLN A 49 -18.07 -7.31 12.10
CA GLN A 49 -16.74 -6.89 11.68
C GLN A 49 -16.13 -7.83 10.63
N ALA A 50 -16.27 -9.14 10.79
CA ALA A 50 -15.78 -10.13 9.82
C ALA A 50 -16.48 -10.00 8.45
N LEU A 51 -17.80 -9.81 8.44
CA LEU A 51 -18.56 -9.59 7.20
C LEU A 51 -18.18 -8.27 6.52
N ASN A 52 -17.99 -7.20 7.29
CA ASN A 52 -17.53 -5.91 6.76
C ASN A 52 -16.14 -6.00 6.12
N ALA A 53 -15.23 -6.81 6.68
CA ALA A 53 -13.92 -7.03 6.10
C ALA A 53 -14.03 -7.72 4.72
N VAL A 54 -14.91 -8.71 4.56
CA VAL A 54 -15.16 -9.34 3.26
C VAL A 54 -15.79 -8.36 2.26
N MET A 55 -16.73 -7.52 2.71
CA MET A 55 -17.30 -6.47 1.86
C MET A 55 -16.22 -5.51 1.36
N THR A 56 -15.27 -5.13 2.23
CA THR A 56 -14.14 -4.28 1.84
C THR A 56 -13.24 -4.97 0.80
N LEU A 57 -12.99 -6.26 0.93
CA LEU A 57 -12.24 -7.02 -0.09
C LEU A 57 -12.97 -7.06 -1.44
N ASN A 58 -14.29 -7.22 -1.43
CA ASN A 58 -15.11 -7.17 -2.64
C ASN A 58 -15.05 -5.78 -3.30
N ASP A 59 -15.18 -4.70 -2.51
CA ASP A 59 -15.07 -3.33 -3.01
C ASP A 59 -13.70 -3.06 -3.65
N ILE A 60 -12.61 -3.52 -3.01
CA ILE A 60 -11.26 -3.41 -3.57
C ILE A 60 -11.15 -4.19 -4.88
N GLN A 61 -11.63 -5.43 -4.92
CA GLN A 61 -11.60 -6.27 -6.12
C GLN A 61 -12.36 -5.63 -7.29
N ALA A 62 -13.56 -5.11 -7.05
CA ALA A 62 -14.35 -4.40 -8.06
C ALA A 62 -13.66 -3.11 -8.53
N ASN A 63 -13.00 -2.37 -7.62
CA ASN A 63 -12.25 -1.17 -7.98
C ASN A 63 -11.01 -1.49 -8.83
N THR A 64 -10.26 -2.54 -8.49
CA THR A 64 -9.11 -2.99 -9.30
C THR A 64 -9.55 -3.48 -10.67
N ASP A 65 -10.66 -4.24 -10.76
CA ASP A 65 -11.25 -4.65 -12.04
C ASP A 65 -11.62 -3.44 -12.88
N ARG A 66 -12.17 -2.37 -12.28
CA ARG A 66 -12.47 -1.13 -13.01
C ARG A 66 -11.20 -0.49 -13.55
N ILE A 67 -10.17 -0.35 -12.74
CA ILE A 67 -8.89 0.25 -13.19
C ILE A 67 -8.30 -0.54 -14.35
N LEU A 68 -8.31 -1.88 -14.26
CA LEU A 68 -7.80 -2.75 -15.32
C LEU A 68 -8.66 -2.69 -16.60
N ASN A 69 -9.99 -2.66 -16.45
CA ASN A 69 -10.93 -2.72 -17.57
C ASN A 69 -11.29 -1.34 -18.15
N THR A 70 -10.77 -0.25 -17.61
CA THR A 70 -10.86 1.09 -18.20
C THR A 70 -9.52 1.56 -18.76
N PRO A 71 -8.88 0.82 -19.70
CA PRO A 71 -7.69 1.34 -20.37
C PRO A 71 -8.07 2.55 -21.23
N LEU A 72 -7.09 3.40 -21.54
CA LEU A 72 -7.29 4.47 -22.50
C LEU A 72 -7.74 3.85 -23.85
N PRO A 73 -8.64 4.53 -24.59
CA PRO A 73 -9.05 4.03 -25.89
C PRO A 73 -7.83 3.78 -26.79
N LEU A 74 -7.72 2.58 -27.37
CA LEU A 74 -6.57 2.18 -28.20
C LEU A 74 -6.28 3.19 -29.33
N ALA A 75 -7.33 3.77 -29.92
CA ALA A 75 -7.20 4.79 -30.96
C ALA A 75 -6.45 6.04 -30.47
N TYR A 76 -6.60 6.42 -29.20
CA TYR A 76 -5.92 7.55 -28.59
C TYR A 76 -4.42 7.29 -28.44
N ALA A 77 -4.04 6.12 -27.90
CA ALA A 77 -2.64 5.72 -27.77
C ALA A 77 -1.93 5.64 -29.14
N ILE A 78 -2.61 5.07 -30.15
CA ILE A 78 -2.11 5.03 -31.53
C ILE A 78 -1.93 6.44 -32.09
N ALA A 79 -2.92 7.32 -31.92
CA ALA A 79 -2.88 8.69 -32.43
C ALA A 79 -1.75 9.52 -31.80
N ILE A 80 -1.54 9.41 -30.49
CA ILE A 80 -0.41 10.07 -29.81
C ILE A 80 0.91 9.58 -30.41
N SER A 81 1.10 8.26 -30.52
CA SER A 81 2.34 7.71 -31.07
C SER A 81 2.59 8.20 -32.50
N GLN A 82 1.57 8.19 -33.36
CA GLN A 82 1.69 8.69 -34.74
C GLN A 82 2.03 10.18 -34.78
N LEU A 83 1.37 11.00 -33.95
CA LEU A 83 1.62 12.44 -33.90
C LEU A 83 3.03 12.75 -33.40
N THR A 84 3.52 12.02 -32.38
CA THR A 84 4.89 12.15 -31.89
C THR A 84 5.91 11.89 -33.00
N TRP A 85 5.73 10.83 -33.79
CA TRP A 85 6.62 10.53 -34.92
C TRP A 85 6.58 11.60 -36.00
N VAL A 86 5.38 12.03 -36.40
CA VAL A 86 5.21 13.09 -37.40
C VAL A 86 5.88 14.40 -36.93
N TYR A 87 5.69 14.76 -35.66
CA TYR A 87 6.29 15.96 -35.09
C TYR A 87 7.82 15.94 -35.14
N ILE A 88 8.44 14.82 -34.74
CA ILE A 88 9.90 14.65 -34.76
C ILE A 88 10.45 14.75 -36.20
N LEU A 89 9.72 14.20 -37.19
CA LEU A 89 10.12 14.25 -38.60
C LEU A 89 10.01 15.66 -39.20
N ILE A 90 9.07 16.48 -38.75
CA ILE A 90 8.88 17.87 -39.22
C ILE A 90 9.82 18.85 -38.50
N LEU A 91 10.19 18.56 -37.24
CA LEU A 91 11.04 19.39 -36.39
C LEU A 91 12.33 19.93 -37.05
N PRO A 92 13.14 19.14 -37.81
CA PRO A 92 14.38 19.66 -38.39
C PRO A 92 14.12 20.74 -39.45
N PHE A 93 13.04 20.63 -40.22
CA PHE A 93 12.65 21.65 -41.21
C PHE A 93 12.22 22.95 -40.53
N GLN A 94 11.57 22.84 -39.37
CA GLN A 94 11.19 24.00 -38.55
C GLN A 94 12.41 24.73 -37.98
N LEU A 95 13.43 24.00 -37.50
CA LEU A 95 14.62 24.58 -36.88
C LEU A 95 15.69 25.02 -37.88
N TYR A 96 15.68 24.52 -39.12
CA TYR A 96 16.74 24.80 -40.09
C TYR A 96 16.89 26.29 -40.41
N THR A 97 15.78 27.03 -40.50
CA THR A 97 15.80 28.47 -40.84
C THR A 97 16.45 29.35 -39.77
N THR A 98 16.45 28.90 -38.50
CA THR A 98 16.99 29.64 -37.37
C THR A 98 18.36 29.16 -36.93
N LEU A 99 18.62 27.84 -36.97
CA LEU A 99 19.85 27.22 -36.46
C LEU A 99 20.81 26.71 -37.56
N GLY A 100 20.39 26.64 -38.83
CA GLY A 100 21.22 26.09 -39.91
C GLY A 100 21.71 24.67 -39.59
N MET A 101 23.02 24.43 -39.65
CA MET A 101 23.64 23.12 -39.35
C MET A 101 23.49 22.68 -37.88
N LEU A 102 23.29 23.61 -36.94
CA LEU A 102 23.03 23.27 -35.53
C LEU A 102 21.63 22.65 -35.33
N SER A 103 20.75 22.70 -36.34
CA SER A 103 19.45 22.02 -36.31
C SER A 103 19.59 20.51 -36.15
N ILE A 104 20.67 19.89 -36.65
CA ILE A 104 20.90 18.43 -36.58
C ILE A 104 21.06 17.98 -35.12
N PRO A 105 22.06 18.46 -34.34
CA PRO A 105 22.20 18.07 -32.94
C PRO A 105 21.02 18.57 -32.09
N GLY A 106 20.46 19.74 -32.38
CA GLY A 106 19.29 20.26 -31.64
C GLY A 106 18.05 19.39 -31.80
N THR A 107 17.76 18.94 -33.03
CA THR A 107 16.64 18.03 -33.31
C THR A 107 16.86 16.66 -32.69
N LEU A 108 18.09 16.14 -32.71
CA LEU A 108 18.41 14.85 -32.11
C LEU A 108 18.19 14.86 -30.59
N PHE A 109 18.61 15.95 -29.93
CA PHE A 109 18.37 16.15 -28.50
C PHE A 109 16.87 16.29 -28.18
N ALA A 110 16.13 17.10 -28.95
CA ALA A 110 14.69 17.27 -28.78
C ALA A 110 13.92 15.94 -28.99
N ALA A 111 14.28 15.18 -30.02
CA ALA A 111 13.70 13.87 -30.31
C ALA A 111 13.93 12.90 -29.16
N TYR A 112 15.15 12.86 -28.60
CA TYR A 112 15.45 12.04 -27.41
C TYR A 112 14.54 12.38 -26.23
N MET A 113 14.37 13.67 -25.92
CA MET A 113 13.50 14.11 -24.83
C MET A 113 12.03 13.71 -25.08
N ILE A 114 11.51 13.98 -26.27
CA ILE A 114 10.11 13.72 -26.62
C ILE A 114 9.81 12.21 -26.64
N LEU A 115 10.69 11.42 -27.25
CA LEU A 115 10.55 9.95 -27.27
C LEU A 115 10.71 9.36 -25.87
N GLY A 116 11.60 9.91 -25.05
CA GLY A 116 11.77 9.54 -23.66
C GLY A 116 10.46 9.71 -22.87
N PHE A 117 9.84 10.90 -22.96
CA PHE A 117 8.54 11.13 -22.33
C PHE A 117 7.44 10.22 -22.87
N ALA A 118 7.39 9.99 -24.19
CA ALA A 118 6.41 9.09 -24.78
C ALA A 118 6.59 7.63 -24.31
N SER A 119 7.84 7.19 -24.08
CA SER A 119 8.12 5.85 -23.53
C SER A 119 7.68 5.73 -22.08
N ILE A 120 8.04 6.70 -21.23
CA ILE A 120 7.65 6.73 -19.82
C ILE A 120 6.12 6.76 -19.69
N GLY A 121 5.44 7.56 -20.51
CA GLY A 121 3.98 7.62 -20.51
C GLY A 121 3.32 6.27 -20.84
N ARG A 122 3.94 5.48 -21.72
CA ARG A 122 3.46 4.13 -22.08
C ARG A 122 3.65 3.13 -20.94
N GLU A 123 4.78 3.19 -20.25
CA GLU A 123 5.05 2.32 -19.09
C GLU A 123 4.07 2.62 -17.93
N ILE A 124 3.77 3.90 -17.68
CA ILE A 124 2.86 4.30 -16.59
C ILE A 124 1.38 3.94 -16.89
N GLU A 125 1.02 3.71 -18.15
CA GLU A 125 -0.36 3.42 -18.57
C GLU A 125 -0.87 2.06 -18.06
N ASN A 126 0.01 1.07 -17.87
CA ASN A 126 -0.37 -0.28 -17.45
C ASN A 126 0.37 -0.74 -16.16
N PRO A 127 -0.01 -0.21 -14.99
CA PRO A 127 0.73 -0.44 -13.73
C PRO A 127 0.65 -1.88 -13.20
N PHE A 128 -0.21 -2.73 -13.77
CA PHE A 128 -0.40 -4.14 -13.39
C PHE A 128 0.28 -5.10 -14.36
N GLY A 129 1.15 -4.61 -15.25
CA GLY A 129 1.89 -5.43 -16.18
C GLY A 129 3.06 -6.19 -15.54
N HIS A 130 4.08 -6.44 -16.34
CA HIS A 130 5.30 -7.15 -15.95
C HIS A 130 6.56 -6.36 -16.32
N ASP A 131 6.44 -5.07 -16.59
CA ASP A 131 7.56 -4.17 -16.84
C ASP A 131 8.28 -3.84 -15.53
N VAL A 132 9.53 -3.40 -15.63
CA VAL A 132 10.39 -3.12 -14.46
C VAL A 132 9.81 -2.03 -13.54
N ASN A 133 8.99 -1.14 -14.11
CA ASN A 133 8.37 -0.02 -13.41
C ASN A 133 6.93 -0.32 -12.94
N ASP A 134 6.42 -1.53 -13.19
CA ASP A 134 5.10 -1.95 -12.74
C ASP A 134 5.08 -2.32 -11.25
N LEU A 135 3.88 -2.46 -10.70
CA LEU A 135 3.71 -2.83 -9.30
C LEU A 135 4.23 -4.26 -9.04
N PRO A 136 5.06 -4.48 -8.00
CA PRO A 136 5.59 -5.81 -7.66
C PRO A 136 4.52 -6.63 -6.91
N LEU A 137 3.47 -7.05 -7.63
CA LEU A 137 2.31 -7.75 -7.07
C LEU A 137 2.70 -9.08 -6.40
N ASP A 138 3.66 -9.80 -6.97
CA ASP A 138 4.16 -11.06 -6.41
C ASP A 138 4.81 -10.85 -5.04
N ASP A 139 5.57 -9.77 -4.87
CA ASP A 139 6.20 -9.44 -3.59
C ASP A 139 5.15 -9.07 -2.54
N PHE A 140 4.10 -8.33 -2.93
CA PHE A 140 2.98 -8.04 -2.02
C PHE A 140 2.25 -9.31 -1.60
N CYS A 141 2.02 -10.26 -2.52
CA CYS A 141 1.41 -11.55 -2.20
C CYS A 141 2.30 -12.38 -1.26
N ASN A 142 3.61 -12.42 -1.52
CA ASN A 142 4.56 -13.14 -0.68
C ASN A 142 4.62 -12.55 0.73
N GLN A 143 4.66 -11.22 0.85
CA GLN A 143 4.65 -10.54 2.14
C GLN A 143 3.36 -10.85 2.92
N LEU A 144 2.20 -10.79 2.25
CA LEU A 144 0.92 -11.11 2.87
C LEU A 144 0.85 -12.56 3.36
N ALA A 145 1.38 -13.51 2.57
CA ALA A 145 1.45 -14.91 2.96
C ALA A 145 2.29 -15.10 4.23
N VAL A 146 3.46 -14.45 4.30
CA VAL A 146 4.32 -14.46 5.49
C VAL A 146 3.61 -13.87 6.70
N ASP A 147 2.92 -12.74 6.55
CA ASP A 147 2.19 -12.10 7.64
C ASP A 147 1.07 -13.00 8.18
N ILE A 148 0.31 -13.66 7.29
CA ILE A 148 -0.74 -14.61 7.66
C ILE A 148 -0.14 -15.82 8.39
N ASP A 149 0.96 -16.38 7.90
CA ASP A 149 1.63 -17.53 8.54
C ASP A 149 2.14 -17.18 9.94
N ILE A 150 2.70 -15.98 10.14
CA ILE A 150 3.14 -15.50 11.45
C ILE A 150 1.95 -15.34 12.41
N ILE A 151 0.84 -14.77 11.93
CA ILE A 151 -0.39 -14.62 12.72
C ILE A 151 -0.94 -15.99 13.10
N ALA A 152 -1.00 -16.93 12.16
CA ALA A 152 -1.50 -18.28 12.38
C ALA A 152 -0.60 -19.12 13.30
N ALA A 153 0.72 -18.92 13.27
CA ALA A 153 1.67 -19.61 14.14
C ALA A 153 1.60 -19.12 15.59
N THR A 154 1.05 -17.94 15.85
CA THR A 154 0.96 -17.36 17.19
C THR A 154 -0.39 -17.70 17.82
N ALA A 155 -0.39 -18.42 18.95
CA ALA A 155 -1.61 -18.65 19.71
C ALA A 155 -2.24 -17.32 20.16
N PRO A 156 -3.59 -17.22 20.20
CA PRO A 156 -4.27 -16.03 20.71
C PRO A 156 -3.75 -15.69 22.11
N LYS A 157 -3.12 -14.52 22.26
CA LYS A 157 -2.62 -14.05 23.55
C LYS A 157 -3.76 -13.38 24.30
N ASP A 158 -3.94 -13.77 25.55
CA ASP A 158 -4.82 -13.03 26.44
C ASP A 158 -4.25 -11.64 26.75
N ALA A 159 -5.12 -10.67 26.99
CA ALA A 159 -4.75 -9.29 27.25
C ALA A 159 -3.78 -9.20 28.44
N GLU A 160 -4.04 -9.98 29.49
CA GLU A 160 -3.20 -10.02 30.68
C GLU A 160 -1.81 -10.59 30.37
N THR A 161 -1.74 -11.67 29.59
CA THR A 161 -0.47 -12.29 29.17
C THR A 161 0.36 -11.34 28.29
N PHE A 162 -0.31 -10.57 27.43
CA PHE A 162 0.35 -9.57 26.60
C PHE A 162 0.87 -8.39 27.43
N VAL A 163 0.03 -7.81 28.28
CA VAL A 163 0.36 -6.64 29.10
C VAL A 163 1.48 -6.94 30.10
N LYS A 164 1.40 -8.10 30.77
CA LYS A 164 2.39 -8.54 31.78
C LYS A 164 3.67 -9.11 31.19
N SER A 165 3.78 -9.20 29.87
CA SER A 165 4.99 -9.70 29.21
C SER A 165 6.20 -8.83 29.55
N ASN A 166 7.33 -9.46 29.89
CA ASN A 166 8.60 -8.77 30.10
C ASN A 166 9.15 -8.09 28.85
N GLN A 167 8.67 -8.49 27.66
CA GLN A 167 8.99 -7.82 26.40
C GLN A 167 8.20 -6.52 26.21
N ASN A 168 7.14 -6.30 26.98
CA ASN A 168 6.33 -5.09 26.91
C ASN A 168 7.04 -3.93 27.63
N GLN A 169 7.87 -3.18 26.89
CA GLN A 169 8.57 -2.01 27.40
C GLN A 169 7.64 -0.78 27.43
N LEU A 170 6.76 -0.73 28.43
CA LEU A 170 5.69 0.28 28.58
C LEU A 170 6.18 1.73 28.38
N MET A 171 7.40 2.00 28.86
CA MET A 171 7.98 3.34 28.88
C MET A 171 9.08 3.55 27.85
N HIS A 172 9.23 2.66 26.86
CA HIS A 172 10.14 2.89 25.74
C HIS A 172 9.73 4.18 25.00
N PRO A 173 10.67 4.99 24.47
CA PRO A 173 12.14 4.94 24.63
C PRO A 173 12.72 5.59 25.90
N LEU A 174 11.93 5.96 26.91
CA LEU A 174 12.47 6.55 28.15
C LEU A 174 13.06 5.50 29.10
N SER A 175 12.46 4.32 29.14
CA SER A 175 12.95 3.19 29.91
C SER A 175 12.68 1.88 29.16
N ARG A 176 13.54 0.90 29.37
CA ARG A 176 13.37 -0.49 28.90
C ARG A 176 12.72 -1.40 29.96
N SER A 177 12.25 -0.82 31.06
CA SER A 177 11.59 -1.57 32.13
C SER A 177 10.28 -2.19 31.66
N GLY A 178 10.11 -3.48 31.98
CA GLY A 178 8.90 -4.26 31.70
C GLY A 178 7.81 -4.05 32.74
N TYR A 179 6.68 -4.76 32.57
CA TYR A 179 5.50 -4.60 33.42
C TYR A 179 5.78 -4.78 34.93
N GLY A 180 6.46 -5.86 35.33
CA GLY A 180 6.67 -6.17 36.76
C GLY A 180 7.37 -5.06 37.55
N GLN A 181 8.32 -4.34 36.94
CA GLN A 181 9.01 -3.22 37.59
C GLN A 181 8.10 -2.00 37.79
N TRP A 182 7.18 -1.76 36.86
CA TRP A 182 6.22 -0.67 36.98
C TRP A 182 5.05 -1.04 37.89
N GLU A 183 4.72 -2.32 38.02
CA GLU A 183 3.73 -2.81 39.00
C GLU A 183 4.18 -2.53 40.44
N GLU A 184 5.49 -2.65 40.71
CA GLU A 184 6.09 -2.34 42.01
C GLU A 184 6.34 -0.83 42.24
N SER A 185 6.25 0.00 41.19
CA SER A 185 6.50 1.44 41.27
C SER A 185 5.31 2.21 41.85
N SER A 186 5.58 3.35 42.49
CA SER A 186 4.52 4.21 43.02
C SER A 186 3.67 4.86 41.92
N ILE A 187 2.42 5.19 42.24
CA ILE A 187 1.51 5.85 41.30
C ILE A 187 2.05 7.23 40.89
N GLU A 188 2.71 7.92 41.81
CA GLU A 188 3.35 9.22 41.58
C GLU A 188 4.47 9.11 40.54
N GLU A 189 5.33 8.10 40.67
CA GLU A 189 6.43 7.84 39.72
C GLU A 189 5.91 7.48 38.33
N ILE A 190 4.88 6.63 38.25
CA ILE A 190 4.24 6.26 36.97
C ILE A 190 3.66 7.51 36.31
N ARG A 191 2.90 8.34 37.05
CA ARG A 191 2.30 9.57 36.53
C ARG A 191 3.36 10.57 36.06
N ASP A 192 4.44 10.73 36.81
CA ASP A 192 5.54 11.62 36.42
C ASP A 192 6.26 11.10 35.17
N ALA A 193 6.54 9.81 35.11
CA ALA A 193 7.16 9.18 33.94
C ALA A 193 6.27 9.31 32.68
N LEU A 194 4.94 9.18 32.81
CA LEU A 194 3.99 9.39 31.71
C LEU A 194 3.94 10.85 31.26
N LYS A 195 3.98 11.81 32.20
CA LYS A 195 4.10 13.24 31.88
C LYS A 195 5.39 13.52 31.11
N ARG A 196 6.52 12.97 31.55
CA ARG A 196 7.81 13.09 30.84
C ARG A 196 7.76 12.48 29.44
N LYS A 197 7.10 11.33 29.26
CA LYS A 197 6.89 10.68 27.95
C LYS A 197 6.12 11.58 27.00
N SER A 198 4.99 12.11 27.46
CA SER A 198 4.15 13.03 26.67
C SER A 198 4.93 14.28 26.24
N LEU A 199 5.64 14.92 27.17
CA LEU A 199 6.46 16.10 26.88
C LEU A 199 7.54 15.83 25.82
N ARG A 200 8.20 14.66 25.89
CA ARG A 200 9.22 14.29 24.88
C ARG A 200 8.60 14.02 23.52
N THR A 201 7.47 13.32 23.46
CA THR A 201 6.74 13.08 22.20
C THR A 201 6.33 14.41 21.56
N GLN A 202 5.79 15.34 22.34
CA GLN A 202 5.43 16.68 21.86
C GLN A 202 6.65 17.45 21.33
N LYS A 203 7.78 17.39 22.02
CA LYS A 203 9.03 18.05 21.58
C LYS A 203 9.58 17.47 20.27
N ASN A 204 9.43 16.16 20.05
CA ASN A 204 9.85 15.52 18.80
C ASN A 204 8.94 15.85 17.61
N VAL A 205 7.65 16.06 17.85
CA VAL A 205 6.68 16.43 16.80
C VAL A 205 6.72 17.94 16.50
N GLN A 206 7.01 18.78 17.50
CA GLN A 206 7.13 20.23 17.35
C GLN A 206 8.38 20.74 18.09
N PRO A 207 9.53 20.89 17.41
CA PRO A 207 10.81 21.26 18.03
C PRO A 207 10.84 22.66 18.66
N GLY A 208 9.74 23.44 18.59
CA GLY A 208 9.64 24.83 19.06
C GLY A 208 8.70 25.10 20.23
N LEU A 209 7.99 24.10 20.79
CA LEU A 209 7.07 24.35 21.92
C LEU A 209 7.83 24.49 23.25
N ARG A 210 8.49 25.64 23.47
CA ARG A 210 8.87 26.07 24.82
C ARG A 210 7.60 26.47 25.57
N ARG A 211 7.46 26.03 26.83
CA ARG A 211 6.36 26.48 27.69
C ARG A 211 6.31 28.01 27.66
N ARG A 212 5.13 28.57 27.41
CA ARG A 212 4.87 30.02 27.37
C ARG A 212 4.97 30.69 28.76
N ASN A 213 5.62 30.05 29.74
CA ASN A 213 5.58 30.45 31.14
C ASN A 213 6.94 30.94 31.68
N ASP A 214 7.99 31.00 30.86
CA ASP A 214 9.32 31.50 31.26
C ASP A 214 9.51 33.01 31.01
N TRP A 215 8.47 33.75 30.65
CA TRP A 215 8.51 35.21 30.39
C TRP A 215 8.27 36.08 31.64
N GLY A 216 8.74 35.68 32.82
CA GLY A 216 8.40 36.45 34.03
C GLY A 216 9.19 36.18 35.30
N LYS A 217 10.45 35.74 35.21
CA LYS A 217 11.37 35.73 36.36
C LYS A 217 12.81 36.03 35.92
N GLU A 218 13.03 37.24 35.46
CA GLU A 218 14.33 37.91 35.61
C GLU A 218 14.04 39.28 36.23
N ASP A 219 14.02 39.32 37.56
CA ASP A 219 14.18 40.54 38.36
C ASP A 219 15.32 40.27 39.35
N VAL A 220 16.54 40.73 39.01
CA VAL A 220 17.42 41.58 39.84
C VAL A 220 18.29 42.40 38.89
#